data_AF-A0A947NMJ2-F1
#
_entry.id   AF-A0A947NMJ2-F1
#
_cell.length_a   1.000
_cell.length_b   1.000
_cell.length_c   1.000
_cell.angle_alpha   90.00
_cell.angle_beta   90.00
_cell.angle_gamma   90.00
#
_symmetry.space_group_name_H-M   'P 1'
#
loop_
_entity.id
_entity.type
_entity.pdbx_description
1 polymer ?
#
loop_
_entity_poly.entity_id
_entity_poly.type
_entity_poly.pdbx_seq_one_letter_code
_entity_poly.pdbx_strand_id
1 'polypeptide(L)' 'MEQLLTLKEVTEILRVSERTIYRYIDSGELKAIKIGQWRFSQDDLSRFIFSKKNNGSYEQ' A
#
# COMPACT_ATOMS: atom_id res chain seq x y z
N MET A 1 17.86 3.04 -8.78
CA MET A 1 16.67 2.61 -9.54
C MET A 1 15.54 2.56 -8.56
N GLU A 2 14.51 3.38 -8.70
CA GLU A 2 13.33 3.25 -7.85
C GLU A 2 12.62 1.95 -8.20
N GLN A 3 12.54 1.03 -7.23
CA GLN A 3 11.88 -0.25 -7.42
C GLN A 3 10.38 -0.05 -7.18
N LEU A 4 9.59 -0.41 -8.19
CA LEU A 4 8.13 -0.44 -8.09
C LEU A 4 7.70 -1.82 -7.64
N LEU A 5 6.96 -1.88 -6.55
CA LEU A 5 6.37 -3.10 -6.02
C LEU A 5 5.12 -3.47 -6.81
N THR A 6 4.87 -4.76 -6.94
CA THR A 6 3.63 -5.31 -7.49
C THR A 6 2.55 -5.39 -6.41
N LEU A 7 1.30 -5.61 -6.83
CA LEU A 7 0.19 -5.86 -5.92
C LEU A 7 0.48 -7.01 -4.95
N LYS A 8 1.07 -8.10 -5.44
CA LYS A 8 1.41 -9.27 -4.63
C LYS A 8 2.42 -8.95 -3.54
N GLU A 9 3.52 -8.27 -3.91
CA GLU A 9 4.54 -7.86 -2.93
C GLU A 9 3.95 -6.95 -1.86
N VAL A 10 3.08 -6.00 -2.25
CA VAL A 10 2.41 -5.12 -1.29
C VAL A 10 1.48 -5.89 -0.36
N THR A 11 0.73 -6.89 -0.87
CA THR A 11 -0.10 -7.75 0.00
C THR A 11 0.73 -8.58 0.97
N GLU A 12 1.91 -9.06 0.56
CA GLU A 12 2.83 -9.81 1.42
C GLU A 12 3.43 -8.91 2.51
N ILE A 13 3.83 -7.68 2.15
CA ILE A 13 4.40 -6.70 3.08
C ILE A 13 3.36 -6.26 4.11
N LEU A 14 2.17 -5.87 3.67
CA LEU A 14 1.11 -5.36 4.55
C LEU A 14 0.33 -6.49 5.24
N ARG A 15 0.52 -7.75 4.83
CA ARG A 15 -0.23 -8.92 5.30
C ARG A 15 -1.75 -8.75 5.21
N VAL A 16 -2.22 -8.17 4.11
CA VAL A 16 -3.64 -7.98 3.82
C VAL A 16 -4.02 -8.60 2.49
N SER A 17 -5.30 -8.84 2.27
CA SER A 17 -5.80 -9.36 1.00
C SER A 17 -5.73 -8.32 -0.12
N GLU A 18 -5.65 -8.78 -1.37
CA GLU A 18 -5.70 -7.91 -2.56
C GLU A 18 -6.94 -7.01 -2.55
N ARG A 19 -8.09 -7.54 -2.11
CA ARG A 19 -9.34 -6.78 -1.94
C ARG A 19 -9.16 -5.56 -1.03
N THR A 20 -8.42 -5.71 0.06
CA THR A 20 -8.14 -4.63 0.99
C THR A 20 -7.22 -3.59 0.36
N ILE A 21 -6.22 -4.01 -0.42
CA ILE A 21 -5.38 -3.09 -1.19
C ILE A 21 -6.20 -2.31 -2.21
N TYR A 22 -7.07 -2.97 -2.97
CA TYR A 22 -7.98 -2.28 -3.89
C TYR A 22 -8.84 -1.23 -3.18
N ARG A 23 -9.35 -1.56 -1.98
CA ARG A 23 -10.11 -0.59 -1.17
C ARG A 23 -9.26 0.62 -0.77
N TYR A 24 -7.99 0.43 -0.42
CA TYR A 24 -7.09 1.55 -0.08
C TYR A 24 -6.76 2.42 -1.29
N ILE A 25 -6.69 1.83 -2.48
CA ILE A 25 -6.50 2.59 -3.72
C ILE A 25 -7.78 3.39 -4.04
N ASP A 26 -8.95 2.75 -3.95
CA ASP A 26 -10.26 3.36 -4.22
C ASP A 26 -10.58 4.48 -3.23
N SER A 27 -10.24 4.31 -1.95
CA SER A 27 -10.37 5.35 -0.93
C SER A 27 -9.32 6.47 -1.05
N GLY A 28 -8.33 6.32 -1.94
CA GLY A 28 -7.22 7.27 -2.11
C GLY A 28 -6.19 7.25 -0.98
N GLU A 29 -6.27 6.29 -0.05
CA GLU A 29 -5.33 6.15 1.06
C GLU A 29 -3.96 5.62 0.60
N LEU A 30 -3.94 4.69 -0.37
CA LEU A 30 -2.73 4.12 -0.94
C LEU A 30 -2.59 4.52 -2.41
N LYS A 31 -1.55 5.29 -2.72
CA LYS A 31 -1.24 5.68 -4.10
C LYS A 31 -0.65 4.49 -4.86
N ALA A 32 -1.14 4.31 -6.07
CA ALA A 32 -0.70 3.27 -6.98
C ALA A 32 -0.78 3.76 -8.44
N ILE A 33 0.11 3.25 -9.29
CA ILE A 33 0.16 3.55 -10.71
C ILE A 33 -0.22 2.29 -11.48
N LYS A 34 -1.13 2.41 -12.46
CA LYS A 34 -1.54 1.29 -13.31
C LYS A 34 -0.72 1.29 -14.60
N ILE A 35 0.25 0.37 -14.71
CA ILE A 35 1.08 0.16 -15.91
C ILE A 35 0.91 -1.28 -16.36
N GLY A 36 -0.23 -1.58 -16.98
CA GLY A 36 -0.72 -2.95 -17.21
C GLY A 36 -1.20 -3.61 -15.91
N GLN A 37 -0.29 -3.77 -14.96
CA GLN A 37 -0.55 -4.17 -13.59
C GLN A 37 -0.38 -2.99 -12.62
N TRP A 38 -0.92 -3.13 -11.41
CA TRP A 38 -0.68 -2.16 -10.35
C TRP A 38 0.79 -2.16 -9.92
N ARG A 39 1.31 -0.95 -9.74
CA ARG A 39 2.67 -0.66 -9.31
C ARG A 39 2.62 0.34 -8.16
N PHE A 40 3.44 0.10 -7.16
CA PHE A 40 3.48 0.90 -5.94
C PHE A 40 4.92 1.34 -5.69
N SER A 41 5.12 2.63 -5.49
CA SER A 41 6.43 3.13 -5.08
C SER A 41 6.66 2.82 -3.61
N GLN A 42 7.91 2.53 -3.25
CA GLN A 42 8.27 2.27 -1.86
C GLN A 42 7.98 3.48 -0.95
N ASP A 43 8.18 4.71 -1.46
CA ASP A 43 7.86 5.95 -0.76
C ASP A 43 6.35 6.07 -0.42
N ASP A 44 5.48 5.79 -1.39
CA ASP A 44 4.02 5.83 -1.19
C ASP A 44 3.57 4.78 -0.16
N LEU A 45 4.16 3.58 -0.20
CA LEU A 45 3.87 2.53 0.79
C LEU A 45 4.32 2.94 2.20
N SER A 46 5.52 3.52 2.33
CA SER A 46 6.02 4.03 3.61
C SER A 46 5.14 5.15 4.16
N ARG A 47 4.70 6.10 3.31
CA ARG A 47 3.75 7.15 3.71
C ARG A 47 2.41 6.58 4.15
N PHE A 48 1.89 5.57 3.45
CA PHE A 48 0.66 4.90 3.84
C PHE A 48 0.77 4.26 5.23
N ILE A 49 1.85 3.52 5.50
CA ILE A 49 2.09 2.89 6.81
C ILE A 49 2.20 3.96 7.91
N PHE A 50 2.92 5.05 7.65
CA PHE A 50 3.06 6.16 8.60
C PHE A 50 1.71 6.86 8.87
N SER A 51 0.91 7.07 7.84
CA SER A 51 -0.44 7.62 7.97
C SER A 51 -1.35 6.73 8.82
N LYS A 52 -1.29 5.40 8.62
CA LYS A 52 -2.03 4.43 9.45
C LYS A 52 -1.54 4.38 10.89
N LYS A 53 -0.23 4.50 11.14
CA LYS A 53 0.33 4.54 12.51
C LYS A 53 -0.23 5.71 13.33
N ASN A 54 -0.54 6.84 12.70
CA ASN A 54 -1.15 7.99 13.40
C ASN A 54 -2.65 7.82 13.67
N ASN A 55 -3.34 6.89 13.00
CA ASN A 55 -4.77 6.61 13.20
C ASN A 55 -5.03 5.29 13.95
N GLY A 56 -4.03 4.42 14.07
CA GLY A 56 -4.15 3.12 14.71
C GLY A 56 -3.46 3.09 16.05
N SER A 57 -4.22 3.42 17.11
CA SER A 57 -3.99 2.89 18.44
C SER A 57 -4.19 1.37 18.42
N TYR A 58 -3.25 0.64 17.84
CA TYR A 58 -3.07 -0.77 18.17
C TYR A 58 -1.90 -0.81 19.13
N GLU A 59 -2.29 -0.89 20.39
CA GLU A 59 -1.45 -1.09 21.56
C GLU A 59 -0.40 -2.19 21.34
N GLN A 60 0.70 -2.00 22.05
CA GLN A 60 1.77 -2.98 22.24
C GLN A 60 1.23 -4.33 22.73
#